data_AF-W4V8J0-F1
#
_entry.id   AF-W4V8J0-F1
#
_cell.length_a   1.000
_cell.length_b   1.000
_cell.length_c   1.000
_cell.angle_alpha   90.00
_cell.angle_beta   90.00
_cell.angle_gamma   90.00
#
_symmetry.space_group_name_H-M   'P 1'
#
loop_
_entity.id
_entity.type
_entity.pdbx_description
1 polymer ?
#
loop_
_entity_poly.entity_id
_entity_poly.type
_entity_poly.pdbx_seq_one_letter_code
_entity_poly.pdbx_strand_id
1 'polypeptide(L)'
;MAGYKYKDIIKLGTVLTVGDQKEKFKVVGIMKPNNKWFSDDDYIRLPLEDIDSRFIIPFTPTQKNDLMSTLCMLHKMFFVLDSSDDFLTLSEQIERKALDLGLKVSCVTMAQELQEYKNEKLETFKINIFISIFFMIAALSGTTAVILSSIIQRKREFGIRLATGASINSLKIIIVGEIMLITIISAIVAFAISYLNNYTSISYIRKLCLICSRMKCCFLF
;
A
#
# COMPACT_ATOMS: atom_id res chain seq x y z
N MET A 1 13.02 -22.63 -15.20
CA MET A 1 13.60 -23.29 -14.01
C MET A 1 12.52 -23.46 -12.96
N ALA A 2 12.57 -24.55 -12.19
CA ALA A 2 11.66 -24.78 -11.08
C ALA A 2 12.30 -24.33 -9.76
N GLY A 3 11.51 -23.78 -8.84
CA GLY A 3 11.95 -23.43 -7.49
C GLY A 3 12.38 -24.65 -6.68
N TYR A 4 13.25 -24.42 -5.68
CA TYR A 4 13.87 -25.49 -4.89
C TYR A 4 12.86 -26.38 -4.15
N LYS A 5 11.70 -25.84 -3.72
CA LYS A 5 10.67 -26.62 -3.01
C LYS A 5 10.04 -27.72 -3.88
N TYR A 6 10.17 -27.63 -5.20
CA TYR A 6 9.68 -28.65 -6.13
C TYR A 6 10.72 -29.69 -6.53
N LYS A 7 11.92 -29.67 -5.93
CA LYS A 7 13.03 -30.57 -6.29
C LYS A 7 12.66 -32.05 -6.25
N ASP A 8 11.89 -32.45 -5.25
CA ASP A 8 11.52 -33.87 -5.04
C ASP A 8 10.32 -34.29 -5.89
N ILE A 9 9.56 -33.32 -6.43
CA ILE A 9 8.33 -33.55 -7.19
C ILE A 9 8.61 -33.52 -8.70
N ILE A 10 9.40 -32.54 -9.15
CA ILE A 10 9.62 -32.25 -10.56
C ILE A 10 11.05 -32.61 -10.95
N LYS A 11 11.19 -33.64 -11.80
CA LYS A 11 12.49 -34.05 -12.33
C LYS A 11 12.93 -33.18 -13.49
N LEU A 12 14.25 -33.08 -13.68
CA LEU A 12 14.84 -32.45 -14.85
C LEU A 12 14.34 -33.14 -16.12
N GLY A 13 13.98 -32.34 -17.12
CA GLY A 13 13.44 -32.82 -18.40
C GLY A 13 11.93 -33.06 -18.44
N THR A 14 11.22 -32.93 -17.31
CA THR A 14 9.75 -32.99 -17.29
C THR A 14 9.16 -31.88 -18.17
N VAL A 15 8.16 -32.23 -18.98
CA VAL A 15 7.42 -31.27 -19.81
C VAL A 15 6.15 -30.87 -19.08
N LEU A 16 6.02 -29.58 -18.80
CA LEU A 16 4.85 -28.99 -18.16
C LEU A 16 4.06 -28.20 -19.21
N THR A 17 2.74 -28.31 -19.18
CA THR A 17 1.85 -27.55 -20.05
C THR A 17 1.18 -26.45 -19.23
N VAL A 18 1.32 -25.20 -19.65
CA VAL A 18 0.59 -24.07 -19.03
C VAL A 18 -0.81 -24.02 -19.62
N GLY A 19 -1.82 -24.05 -18.76
CA GLY A 19 -3.22 -24.40 -19.10
C GLY A 19 -3.90 -23.48 -20.11
N ASP A 20 -3.43 -22.25 -20.23
CA ASP A 20 -4.05 -21.22 -21.07
C ASP A 20 -3.71 -21.34 -22.55
N GLN A 21 -2.41 -21.35 -22.84
CA GLN A 21 -1.91 -21.24 -24.21
C GLN A 21 -1.53 -22.60 -24.81
N LYS A 22 -1.77 -23.70 -24.06
CA LYS A 22 -1.30 -25.07 -24.36
C LYS A 22 0.21 -25.13 -24.64
N GLU A 23 0.96 -24.16 -24.16
CA GLU A 23 2.38 -24.03 -24.36
C GLU A 23 3.12 -25.02 -23.46
N LYS A 24 4.10 -25.72 -24.05
CA LYS A 24 4.86 -26.78 -23.39
C LYS A 24 6.24 -26.28 -23.02
N PHE A 25 6.56 -26.33 -21.74
CA PHE A 25 7.86 -25.94 -21.21
C PHE A 25 8.59 -27.15 -20.66
N LYS A 26 9.87 -27.28 -21.01
CA LYS A 26 10.76 -28.31 -20.45
C LYS A 26 11.48 -27.76 -19.23
N VAL A 27 11.50 -28.52 -18.15
CA VAL A 27 12.24 -28.16 -16.94
C VAL A 27 13.74 -28.36 -17.18
N VAL A 28 14.46 -27.25 -17.36
CA VAL A 28 15.90 -27.23 -17.65
C VAL A 28 16.80 -27.18 -16.41
N GLY A 29 16.25 -26.84 -15.25
CA GLY A 29 17.03 -26.64 -14.03
C GLY A 29 16.17 -26.39 -12.80
N ILE A 30 16.73 -26.72 -11.64
CA ILE A 30 16.16 -26.46 -10.31
C ILE A 30 17.01 -25.37 -9.65
N MET A 31 16.37 -24.38 -9.06
CA MET A 31 17.03 -23.25 -8.41
C MET A 31 17.74 -23.69 -7.11
N LYS A 32 18.76 -22.94 -6.69
CA LYS A 32 19.41 -23.14 -5.38
C LYS A 32 18.42 -22.83 -4.23
N PRO A 33 18.62 -23.39 -3.02
CA PRO A 33 17.77 -23.07 -1.88
C PRO A 33 17.98 -21.64 -1.37
N ASN A 34 16.96 -21.09 -0.71
CA ASN A 34 16.96 -19.77 -0.07
C ASN A 34 17.20 -18.61 -1.03
N ASN A 35 16.67 -18.71 -2.25
CA ASN A 35 16.68 -17.58 -3.17
C ASN A 35 15.59 -16.60 -2.80
N LYS A 36 15.93 -15.31 -2.81
CA LYS A 36 15.01 -14.22 -2.52
C LYS A 36 15.00 -13.24 -3.68
N TRP A 37 13.84 -12.71 -4.01
CA TRP A 37 13.66 -11.72 -5.08
C TRP A 37 12.80 -10.56 -4.61
N PHE A 38 12.85 -9.46 -5.36
CA PHE A 38 11.97 -8.33 -5.12
C PHE A 38 10.50 -8.74 -5.33
N SER A 39 9.60 -8.14 -4.55
CA SER A 39 8.16 -8.33 -4.75
C SER A 39 7.72 -7.76 -6.09
N ASP A 40 6.78 -8.44 -6.74
CA ASP A 40 6.21 -8.01 -8.03
C ASP A 40 5.50 -6.64 -7.92
N ASP A 41 5.00 -6.31 -6.72
CA ASP A 41 4.22 -5.09 -6.48
C ASP A 41 5.13 -3.89 -6.19
N ASP A 42 5.95 -3.98 -5.13
CA ASP A 42 6.78 -2.87 -4.64
C ASP A 42 8.12 -3.38 -4.07
N TYR A 43 9.18 -3.21 -4.86
CA TYR A 43 10.54 -3.62 -4.53
C TYR A 43 11.24 -2.73 -3.49
N ILE A 44 10.65 -1.58 -3.16
CA ILE A 44 11.21 -0.64 -2.17
C ILE A 44 10.57 -0.88 -0.80
N ARG A 45 9.25 -1.05 -0.75
CA ARG A 45 8.50 -1.12 0.51
C ARG A 45 8.33 -2.53 1.05
N LEU A 46 8.20 -3.52 0.16
CA LEU A 46 7.92 -4.89 0.57
C LEU A 46 9.22 -5.65 0.82
N PRO A 47 9.22 -6.59 1.79
CA PRO A 47 10.38 -7.44 2.01
C PRO A 47 10.63 -8.30 0.76
N LEU A 48 11.88 -8.77 0.63
CA LEU A 48 12.22 -9.75 -0.39
C LEU A 48 11.37 -11.02 -0.20
N GLU A 49 10.80 -11.51 -1.30
CA GLU A 49 9.97 -12.70 -1.34
C GLU A 49 10.80 -13.95 -1.62
N ASP A 50 10.38 -15.07 -1.01
CA ASP A 50 10.93 -16.39 -1.28
C ASP A 50 10.45 -16.89 -2.65
N ILE A 51 11.40 -17.14 -3.56
CA ILE A 51 11.11 -17.64 -4.91
C ILE A 51 11.27 -19.15 -5.04
N ASP A 52 11.60 -19.86 -3.95
CA ASP A 52 11.78 -21.32 -3.97
C ASP A 52 10.48 -22.07 -4.26
N SER A 53 9.31 -21.42 -4.13
CA SER A 53 8.00 -21.95 -4.52
C SER A 53 7.50 -21.43 -5.88
N ARG A 54 8.32 -20.69 -6.64
CA ARG A 54 7.92 -20.10 -7.92
C ARG A 54 8.61 -20.81 -9.10
N PHE A 55 8.11 -20.57 -10.31
CA PHE A 55 8.70 -21.03 -11.56
C PHE A 55 9.18 -19.83 -12.37
N ILE A 56 10.36 -19.96 -12.98
CA ILE A 56 10.88 -18.99 -13.95
C ILE A 56 10.69 -19.58 -15.33
N ILE A 57 9.89 -18.92 -16.16
CA ILE A 57 9.64 -19.30 -17.55
C ILE A 57 10.17 -18.20 -18.49
N PRO A 58 10.76 -18.55 -19.65
CA PRO A 58 11.07 -17.56 -20.67
C PRO A 58 9.79 -17.05 -21.32
N PHE A 59 9.85 -15.86 -21.91
CA PHE A 59 8.76 -15.33 -22.73
C PHE A 59 8.47 -16.25 -23.91
N THR A 60 7.20 -16.57 -24.11
CA THR A 60 6.76 -17.34 -25.28
C THR A 60 6.54 -16.42 -26.49
N PRO A 61 6.63 -16.92 -27.74
CA PRO A 61 6.42 -16.10 -28.94
C PRO A 61 5.06 -15.39 -28.97
N THR A 62 4.02 -16.02 -28.42
CA THR A 62 2.67 -15.45 -28.28
C THR A 62 2.70 -14.18 -27.41
N GLN A 63 3.35 -14.26 -26.25
CA GLN A 63 3.49 -13.14 -25.31
C GLN A 63 4.41 -12.04 -25.84
N LYS A 64 5.45 -12.41 -26.58
CA LYS A 64 6.42 -11.47 -27.16
C LYS A 64 5.79 -10.54 -28.21
N ASN A 65 4.79 -11.02 -28.93
CA ASN A 65 4.11 -10.23 -29.96
C ASN A 65 2.90 -9.45 -29.42
N ASP A 66 2.41 -9.77 -28.22
CA ASP A 66 1.36 -8.99 -27.58
C ASP A 66 1.96 -7.82 -26.81
N LEU A 67 1.71 -6.60 -27.30
CA LEU A 67 2.20 -5.37 -26.70
C LEU A 67 1.69 -5.20 -25.27
N MET A 68 0.44 -5.57 -24.98
CA MET A 68 -0.14 -5.40 -23.65
C MET A 68 0.50 -6.34 -22.63
N SER A 69 0.61 -7.64 -22.94
CA SER A 69 1.32 -8.61 -22.09
C SER A 69 2.77 -8.22 -21.88
N THR A 70 3.43 -7.77 -22.94
CA THR A 70 4.81 -7.30 -22.88
C THR A 70 4.95 -6.10 -21.93
N LEU A 71 4.10 -5.07 -22.06
CA LEU A 71 4.12 -3.89 -21.19
C LEU A 71 3.78 -4.20 -19.72
N CYS A 72 2.80 -5.08 -19.48
CA CYS A 72 2.45 -5.50 -18.12
C CYS A 72 3.58 -6.26 -17.42
N MET A 73 4.43 -6.98 -18.17
CA MET A 73 5.56 -7.73 -17.61
C MET A 73 6.87 -6.94 -17.61
N LEU A 74 7.02 -5.92 -18.46
CA LEU A 74 8.18 -5.02 -18.49
C LEU A 74 8.13 -3.89 -17.47
N HIS A 75 7.07 -3.82 -16.65
CA HIS A 75 6.81 -2.69 -15.77
C HIS A 75 8.05 -2.26 -14.95
N LYS A 76 8.95 -3.20 -14.61
CA LYS A 76 10.27 -2.91 -14.01
C LYS A 76 11.32 -3.91 -14.48
N MET A 77 12.43 -3.43 -15.04
CA MET A 77 13.58 -4.25 -15.45
C MET A 77 14.82 -3.82 -14.69
N PHE A 78 15.50 -4.78 -14.05
CA PHE A 78 16.73 -4.51 -13.30
C PHE A 78 17.93 -4.95 -14.14
N PHE A 79 18.89 -4.04 -14.27
CA PHE A 79 20.19 -4.33 -14.87
C PHE A 79 21.26 -4.22 -13.80
N VAL A 80 22.17 -5.19 -13.76
CA VAL A 80 23.37 -5.12 -12.93
C VAL A 80 24.51 -4.72 -13.84
N LEU A 81 25.12 -3.58 -13.53
CA LEU A 81 26.29 -3.07 -14.22
C LEU A 81 27.53 -3.35 -13.38
N ASP A 82 28.63 -3.72 -14.03
CA ASP A 82 29.91 -3.96 -13.35
C ASP A 82 30.59 -2.65 -12.92
N SER A 83 30.34 -1.54 -13.63
CA SER A 83 30.85 -0.20 -13.32
C SER A 83 29.75 0.86 -13.37
N SER A 84 29.85 1.86 -12.49
CA SER A 84 28.91 2.98 -12.38
C SER A 84 29.04 3.99 -13.53
N ASP A 85 30.23 4.11 -14.12
CA ASP A 85 30.52 5.10 -15.17
C ASP A 85 29.78 4.80 -16.49
N ASP A 86 29.38 3.55 -16.69
CA ASP A 86 28.65 3.08 -17.86
C ASP A 86 27.14 3.37 -17.79
N PHE A 87 26.63 3.78 -16.62
CA PHE A 87 25.19 3.98 -16.42
C PHE A 87 24.64 5.12 -17.28
N LEU A 88 25.31 6.29 -17.28
CA LEU A 88 24.85 7.49 -17.98
C LEU A 88 24.81 7.31 -19.49
N THR A 89 25.82 6.66 -20.05
CA THR A 89 25.92 6.42 -21.50
C THR A 89 24.96 5.32 -21.95
N LEU A 90 24.74 4.30 -21.12
CA LEU A 90 23.80 3.23 -21.41
C LEU A 90 22.34 3.69 -21.28
N SER A 91 22.02 4.45 -20.22
CA SER A 91 20.66 4.99 -20.01
C SER A 91 20.24 5.86 -21.18
N GLU A 92 21.11 6.76 -21.64
CA GLU A 92 20.81 7.63 -22.78
C GLU A 92 20.56 6.85 -24.08
N GLN A 93 21.36 5.80 -24.33
CA GLN A 93 21.17 4.93 -25.50
C GLN A 93 19.83 4.18 -25.44
N ILE A 94 19.47 3.67 -24.27
CA ILE A 94 18.19 2.97 -24.07
C ILE A 94 17.02 3.94 -24.24
N GLU A 95 17.09 5.13 -23.66
CA GLU A 95 16.02 6.13 -23.73
C GLU A 95 15.81 6.65 -25.16
N ARG A 96 16.90 6.92 -25.90
CA ARG A 96 16.81 7.28 -27.32
C ARG A 96 16.19 6.17 -28.15
N LYS A 97 16.63 4.93 -27.94
CA LYS A 97 16.08 3.78 -28.69
C LYS A 97 14.61 3.53 -28.34
N ALA A 98 14.21 3.75 -27.09
CA ALA A 98 12.83 3.65 -26.67
C ALA A 98 11.97 4.73 -27.34
N LEU A 99 12.46 5.98 -27.39
CA LEU A 99 11.77 7.08 -28.07
C LEU A 99 11.55 6.80 -29.56
N ASP A 100 12.55 6.24 -30.25
CA ASP A 100 12.41 5.81 -31.65
C ASP A 100 11.30 4.77 -31.85
N LEU A 101 11.06 3.94 -30.82
CA LEU A 101 10.00 2.92 -30.80
C LEU A 101 8.66 3.47 -30.29
N GLY A 102 8.57 4.78 -30.02
CA GLY A 102 7.37 5.42 -29.47
C GLY A 102 7.12 5.11 -28.00
N LEU A 103 8.13 4.64 -27.27
CA LEU A 103 8.07 4.29 -25.86
C LEU A 103 8.75 5.36 -25.01
N LYS A 104 8.12 5.72 -23.89
CA LYS A 104 8.73 6.58 -22.87
C LYS A 104 9.27 5.70 -21.74
N VAL A 105 10.58 5.49 -21.74
CA VAL A 105 11.30 4.74 -20.70
C VAL A 105 12.14 5.72 -19.91
N SER A 106 12.28 5.48 -18.60
CA SER A 106 13.22 6.22 -17.75
C SER A 106 14.15 5.21 -17.09
N CYS A 107 15.44 5.46 -17.20
CA CYS A 107 16.45 4.64 -16.55
C CYS A 107 16.97 5.39 -15.33
N VAL A 108 16.75 4.83 -14.15
CA VAL A 108 17.13 5.43 -12.87
C VAL A 108 17.89 4.42 -12.01
N THR A 109 18.81 4.93 -11.19
CA THR A 109 19.53 4.08 -10.26
C THR A 109 18.65 3.76 -9.05
N MET A 110 18.81 2.56 -8.48
CA MET A 110 18.08 2.16 -7.27
C MET A 110 18.32 3.11 -6.10
N ALA A 111 19.52 3.69 -6.01
CA ALA A 111 19.85 4.68 -4.99
C ALA A 111 19.05 5.97 -5.17
N GLN A 112 18.90 6.45 -6.41
CA GLN A 112 18.12 7.64 -6.73
C GLN A 112 16.63 7.42 -6.46
N GLU A 113 16.06 6.31 -6.93
CA GLU A 113 14.64 5.99 -6.67
C GLU A 113 14.33 5.90 -5.17
N LEU A 114 15.25 5.30 -4.39
CA LEU A 114 15.09 5.23 -2.94
C LEU A 114 15.12 6.63 -2.29
N GLN A 115 15.95 7.54 -2.79
CA GLN A 115 16.02 8.92 -2.30
C GLN A 115 14.75 9.70 -2.68
N GLU A 116 14.28 9.60 -3.91
CA GLU A 116 13.04 10.21 -4.38
C GLU A 116 11.85 9.71 -3.55
N TYR A 117 11.75 8.40 -3.35
CA TYR A 117 10.72 7.80 -2.49
C TYR A 117 10.74 8.35 -1.06
N LYS A 118 11.92 8.50 -0.45
CA LYS A 118 12.06 9.08 0.88
C LYS A 118 11.62 10.55 0.91
N ASN A 119 12.02 11.34 -0.08
CA ASN A 119 11.71 12.76 -0.15
C ASN A 119 10.21 12.99 -0.36
N GLU A 120 9.58 12.27 -1.29
CA GLU A 120 8.13 12.34 -1.51
C GLU A 120 7.34 11.96 -0.26
N LYS A 121 7.79 10.92 0.46
CA LYS A 121 7.15 10.50 1.71
C LYS A 121 7.27 11.56 2.79
N LEU A 122 8.44 12.21 2.93
CA LEU A 122 8.64 13.28 3.90
C LEU A 122 7.75 14.49 3.58
N GLU A 123 7.69 14.92 2.32
CA GLU A 123 6.85 16.05 1.90
C GLU A 123 5.36 15.76 2.11
N THR A 124 4.90 14.57 1.68
CA THR A 124 3.50 14.14 1.91
C THR A 124 3.18 14.06 3.40
N PHE A 125 4.12 13.56 4.21
CA PHE A 125 3.95 13.46 5.65
C PHE A 125 3.86 14.84 6.32
N LYS A 126 4.67 15.81 5.90
CA LYS A 126 4.62 17.20 6.37
C LYS A 126 3.27 17.86 6.07
N ILE A 127 2.74 17.66 4.88
CA ILE A 127 1.42 18.21 4.51
C ILE A 127 0.33 17.55 5.35
N ASN A 128 0.36 16.22 5.50
CA ASN A 128 -0.62 15.48 6.29
C ASN A 128 -0.59 15.87 7.77
N ILE A 129 0.58 16.07 8.37
CA ILE A 129 0.66 16.50 9.77
C ILE A 129 0.12 17.92 9.94
N PHE A 130 0.40 18.81 8.99
CA PHE A 130 -0.12 20.17 9.02
C PHE A 130 -1.66 20.19 8.94
N ILE A 131 -2.24 19.43 8.01
CA ILE A 131 -3.69 19.28 7.86
C ILE A 131 -4.29 18.69 9.14
N SER A 132 -3.67 17.66 9.72
CA SER A 132 -4.13 17.05 10.97
C SER A 132 -4.17 18.05 12.13
N ILE A 133 -3.13 18.87 12.28
CA ILE A 133 -3.06 19.91 13.33
C ILE A 133 -4.14 20.97 13.10
N PHE A 134 -4.34 21.39 11.86
CA PHE A 134 -5.38 22.36 11.52
C PHE A 134 -6.78 21.87 11.91
N PHE A 135 -7.13 20.63 11.54
CA PHE A 135 -8.41 20.03 11.92
C PHE A 135 -8.53 19.83 13.43
N MET A 136 -7.44 19.50 14.12
CA MET A 136 -7.42 19.40 15.58
C MET A 136 -7.79 20.74 16.22
N ILE A 137 -7.16 21.84 15.80
CA ILE A 137 -7.46 23.19 16.33
C ILE A 137 -8.92 23.59 16.02
N ALA A 138 -9.40 23.31 14.81
CA ALA A 138 -10.80 23.57 14.43
C ALA A 138 -11.80 22.76 15.26
N ALA A 139 -11.47 21.50 15.58
CA ALA A 139 -12.31 20.67 16.44
C ALA A 139 -12.32 21.18 17.90
N LEU A 140 -11.16 21.61 18.43
CA LEU A 140 -11.07 22.19 19.78
C LEU A 140 -11.87 23.50 19.87
N SER A 141 -11.77 24.38 18.88
CA SER A 141 -12.53 25.63 18.89
C SER A 141 -14.03 25.39 18.75
N GLY A 142 -14.45 24.45 17.89
CA GLY A 142 -15.85 24.09 17.73
C GLY A 142 -16.46 23.49 19.00
N THR A 143 -15.77 22.52 19.61
CA THR A 143 -16.26 21.85 20.83
C THR A 143 -16.33 22.79 22.03
N THR A 144 -15.33 23.66 22.21
CA THR A 144 -15.34 24.66 23.29
C THR A 144 -16.48 25.67 23.14
N ALA A 145 -16.77 26.12 21.91
CA ALA A 145 -17.91 27.01 21.64
C ALA A 145 -19.26 26.36 22.00
N VAL A 146 -19.44 25.08 21.65
CA VAL A 146 -20.65 24.32 21.98
C VAL A 146 -20.82 24.15 23.49
N ILE A 147 -19.74 23.75 24.19
CA ILE A 147 -19.75 23.58 25.65
C ILE A 147 -20.07 24.91 26.35
N LEU A 148 -19.44 26.01 25.92
CA LEU A 148 -19.67 27.34 26.50
C LEU A 148 -21.13 27.78 26.31
N SER A 149 -21.69 27.61 25.11
CA SER A 149 -23.09 27.92 24.83
C SER A 149 -24.03 27.12 25.75
N SER A 150 -23.75 25.83 25.94
CA SER A 150 -24.54 24.96 26.81
C SER A 150 -24.48 25.37 28.30
N ILE A 151 -23.33 25.85 28.77
CA ILE A 151 -23.18 26.37 30.14
C ILE A 151 -23.95 27.68 30.32
N ILE A 152 -23.90 28.58 29.33
CA ILE A 152 -24.60 29.87 29.38
C ILE A 152 -26.12 29.65 29.44
N GLN A 153 -26.66 28.74 28.63
CA GLN A 153 -28.09 28.41 28.65
C GLN A 153 -28.55 27.86 30.01
N ARG A 154 -27.68 27.11 30.71
CA ARG A 154 -27.98 26.49 32.01
C ARG A 154 -27.60 27.35 33.23
N LYS A 155 -27.15 28.59 33.01
CA LYS A 155 -26.72 29.51 34.08
C LYS A 155 -27.80 29.75 35.14
N ARG A 156 -29.08 29.81 34.75
CA ARG A 156 -30.21 30.01 35.68
C ARG A 156 -30.36 28.82 36.64
N GLU A 157 -30.23 27.59 36.14
CA GLU A 157 -30.32 26.37 36.95
C GLU A 157 -29.17 26.29 37.96
N PHE A 158 -27.95 26.61 37.51
CA PHE A 158 -26.77 26.68 38.37
C PHE A 158 -26.91 27.74 39.47
N GLY A 159 -27.50 28.90 39.16
CA GLY A 159 -27.80 29.94 40.14
C GLY A 159 -28.78 29.50 41.22
N ILE A 160 -29.84 28.78 40.86
CA ILE A 160 -30.82 28.24 41.83
C ILE A 160 -30.18 27.16 42.73
N ARG A 161 -29.34 26.29 42.16
CA ARG A 161 -28.59 25.27 42.93
C ARG A 161 -27.60 25.90 43.91
N LEU A 162 -26.90 26.96 43.50
CA LEU A 162 -26.01 27.71 44.39
C LEU A 162 -26.80 28.40 45.52
N ALA A 163 -27.94 29.02 45.22
CA ALA A 163 -28.79 29.68 46.22
C ALA A 163 -29.39 28.72 47.25
N THR A 164 -29.58 27.44 46.89
CA THR A 164 -30.05 26.37 47.79
C THR A 164 -28.93 25.72 48.61
N GLY A 165 -27.70 26.24 48.53
CA GLY A 165 -26.57 25.80 49.35
C GLY A 165 -25.67 24.74 48.69
N ALA A 166 -25.85 24.44 47.40
CA ALA A 166 -24.95 23.52 46.71
C ALA A 166 -23.53 24.10 46.59
N SER A 167 -22.52 23.25 46.82
CA SER A 167 -21.11 23.64 46.71
C SER A 167 -20.71 23.82 45.24
N ILE A 168 -19.88 24.83 44.94
CA ILE A 168 -19.29 25.06 43.61
C ILE A 168 -18.56 23.80 43.08
N ASN A 169 -17.97 23.01 43.97
CA ASN A 169 -17.27 21.77 43.57
C ASN A 169 -18.24 20.70 43.07
N SER A 170 -19.43 20.57 43.68
CA SER A 170 -20.46 19.63 43.20
C SER A 170 -20.93 19.98 41.79
N LEU A 171 -21.00 21.27 41.47
CA LEU A 171 -21.39 21.74 40.14
C LEU A 171 -20.31 21.43 39.09
N LYS A 172 -19.03 21.66 39.42
CA LYS A 172 -17.91 21.32 38.53
C LYS A 172 -17.88 19.82 38.19
N ILE A 173 -18.09 18.96 39.19
CA ILE A 173 -18.10 17.50 39.00
C ILE A 173 -19.20 17.08 38.03
N ILE A 174 -20.39 17.67 38.13
CA ILE A 174 -21.51 17.38 37.21
C ILE A 174 -21.14 17.75 35.77
N ILE A 175 -20.60 18.96 35.56
CA ILE A 175 -20.22 19.44 34.22
C ILE A 175 -19.10 18.58 33.62
N VAL A 176 -18.05 18.29 34.40
CA VAL A 176 -16.95 17.44 33.96
C VAL A 176 -17.44 16.02 33.66
N GLY A 177 -18.33 15.47 34.48
CA GLY A 177 -18.94 14.16 34.25
C GLY A 177 -19.73 14.10 32.95
N GLU A 178 -20.51 15.13 32.65
CA GLU A 178 -21.27 15.22 31.38
C GLU A 178 -20.33 15.27 30.16
N ILE A 179 -19.30 16.11 30.21
CA ILE A 179 -18.29 16.21 29.14
C ILE A 179 -17.56 14.87 28.98
N MET A 180 -17.17 14.24 30.07
CA MET A 180 -16.47 12.95 30.06
C MET A 180 -17.34 11.85 29.44
N LEU A 181 -18.63 11.79 29.78
CA LEU A 181 -19.57 10.82 29.24
C LEU A 181 -19.74 11.00 27.71
N ILE A 182 -19.95 12.23 27.24
CA ILE A 182 -20.04 12.55 25.81
C ILE A 182 -18.73 12.19 25.10
N THR A 183 -17.58 12.46 25.72
CA THR A 183 -16.25 12.11 25.15
C THR A 183 -16.08 10.61 25.02
N ILE A 184 -16.47 9.82 26.03
CA ILE A 184 -16.40 8.36 26.00
C ILE A 184 -17.28 7.79 24.88
N ILE A 185 -18.53 8.27 24.76
CA ILE A 185 -19.43 7.84 23.67
C ILE A 185 -18.82 8.18 22.31
N SER A 186 -18.29 9.39 22.16
CA SER A 186 -17.65 9.82 20.92
C SER A 186 -16.46 8.95 20.55
N ALA A 187 -15.63 8.56 21.53
CA ALA A 187 -14.49 7.67 21.32
C ALA A 187 -14.92 6.26 20.88
N ILE A 188 -15.98 5.70 21.49
CA ILE A 188 -16.52 4.40 21.11
C ILE A 188 -17.05 4.44 19.67
N VAL A 189 -17.80 5.49 19.31
CA VAL A 189 -18.34 5.66 17.96
C VAL A 189 -17.21 5.84 16.94
N ALA A 190 -16.21 6.67 17.23
CA ALA A 190 -15.05 6.86 16.37
C ALA A 190 -14.29 5.55 16.15
N PHE A 191 -14.03 4.79 17.22
CA PHE A 191 -13.37 3.49 17.13
C PHE A 191 -14.16 2.49 16.28
N ALA A 192 -15.49 2.41 16.47
CA ALA A 192 -16.34 1.53 15.68
C ALA A 192 -16.30 1.88 14.19
N ILE A 193 -16.36 3.16 13.83
CA ILE A 193 -16.28 3.61 12.44
C ILE A 193 -14.89 3.32 11.85
N SER A 194 -13.81 3.63 12.59
CA SER A 194 -12.45 3.35 12.16
C SER A 194 -12.22 1.86 11.91
N TYR A 195 -12.74 1.01 12.80
CA TYR A 195 -12.70 -0.43 12.65
C TYR A 195 -13.43 -0.85 11.37
N LEU A 196 -14.71 -0.47 11.21
CA LEU A 196 -15.51 -0.81 10.01
C LEU A 196 -14.84 -0.38 8.70
N ASN A 197 -14.24 0.81 8.65
CA ASN A 197 -13.51 1.30 7.47
C ASN A 197 -12.30 0.43 7.13
N ASN A 198 -11.57 -0.05 8.14
CA ASN A 198 -10.44 -0.94 7.95
C ASN A 198 -10.88 -2.30 7.37
N TYR A 199 -11.92 -2.91 7.96
CA TYR A 199 -12.49 -4.17 7.42
C TYR A 199 -12.99 -4.01 5.99
N THR A 200 -13.66 -2.90 5.72
CA THR A 200 -14.19 -2.61 4.40
C THR A 200 -13.07 -2.43 3.36
N SER A 201 -12.02 -1.68 3.68
CA SER A 201 -10.85 -1.48 2.80
C SER A 201 -10.14 -2.80 2.50
N ILE A 202 -9.91 -3.64 3.52
CA ILE A 202 -9.34 -4.99 3.35
C ILE A 202 -10.25 -5.85 2.46
N SER A 203 -11.57 -5.77 2.64
CA SER A 203 -12.53 -6.53 1.84
C SER A 203 -12.56 -6.09 0.37
N TYR A 204 -12.41 -4.79 0.08
CA TYR A 204 -12.33 -4.26 -1.28
C TYR A 204 -11.02 -4.66 -1.97
N ILE A 205 -9.88 -4.54 -1.29
CA ILE A 205 -8.59 -4.98 -1.83
C ILE A 205 -8.62 -6.49 -2.11
N ARG A 206 -9.18 -7.28 -1.20
CA ARG A 206 -9.32 -8.74 -1.40
C ARG A 206 -10.29 -9.09 -2.54
N LYS A 207 -11.39 -8.35 -2.69
CA LYS A 207 -12.30 -8.50 -3.86
C LYS A 207 -11.62 -8.08 -5.16
N LEU A 208 -10.87 -6.97 -5.18
CA LEU A 208 -10.14 -6.52 -6.36
C LEU A 208 -9.03 -7.50 -6.73
N CYS A 209 -8.32 -8.06 -5.75
CA CYS A 209 -7.32 -9.09 -5.94
C CYS A 209 -7.94 -10.42 -6.41
N LEU A 210 -9.10 -10.81 -5.89
CA LEU A 210 -9.87 -11.97 -6.38
C LEU A 210 -10.44 -11.74 -7.79
N ILE A 211 -10.86 -10.52 -8.12
CA ILE A 211 -11.28 -10.13 -9.47
C ILE A 211 -10.08 -10.16 -10.40
N CYS A 212 -8.91 -9.65 -9.99
CA CYS A 212 -7.67 -9.68 -10.77
C CYS A 212 -7.13 -11.10 -10.93
N SER A 213 -7.24 -11.96 -9.91
CA SER A 213 -6.97 -13.39 -9.99
C SER A 213 -7.98 -14.11 -10.88
N ARG A 214 -9.27 -13.73 -10.84
CA ARG A 214 -10.29 -14.24 -11.76
C ARG A 214 -10.11 -13.69 -13.18
N MET A 215 -9.55 -12.49 -13.36
CA MET A 215 -9.24 -11.91 -14.67
C MET A 215 -8.00 -12.57 -15.25
N LYS A 216 -6.98 -12.84 -14.41
CA LYS A 216 -5.88 -13.74 -14.75
C LYS A 216 -6.37 -15.15 -15.08
N CYS A 217 -7.43 -15.66 -14.44
CA CYS A 217 -8.10 -16.94 -14.78
C CYS A 217 -9.06 -16.86 -15.99
N CYS A 218 -9.66 -15.70 -16.29
CA CYS A 218 -10.55 -15.50 -17.44
C CYS A 218 -9.77 -15.22 -18.72
N PHE A 219 -8.55 -14.71 -18.59
CA PHE A 219 -7.54 -14.78 -19.63
C PHE A 219 -6.89 -16.16 -19.72
N LEU A 220 -7.13 -17.07 -18.76
CA LEU A 220 -6.58 -18.44 -18.64
C LEU A 220 -7.50 -19.54 -19.21
N PHE A 221 -8.35 -19.21 -20.19
CA PHE A 221 -9.27 -20.15 -20.85
C PHE A 221 -9.16 -20.06 -22.37
#